data_AF-A0AAU0MM66-F1
#
_entry.id   AF-A0AAU0MM66-F1
#
_cell.length_a   1.000
_cell.length_b   1.000
_cell.length_c   1.000
_cell.angle_alpha   90.00
_cell.angle_beta   90.00
_cell.angle_gamma   90.00
#
_symmetry.space_group_name_H-M   'P 1'
#
loop_
_entity.id
_entity.type
_entity.pdbx_description
1 polymer ?
#
loop_
_entity_poly.entity_id
_entity_poly.type
_entity_poly.pdbx_seq_one_letter_code
_entity_poly.pdbx_strand_id
1 'polypeptide(L)'
;MSKSRKEKKSEMIEVRIPYSKKQAFMKACEEEGITASHAIRTFIDVYLKRSRRMKVKQVAQELSMTLIRNPIKTTGTLGTAIAGTVAVFVLTATPSVADRDAQPIAPPVPSWPADLPTITQDMLTNGFVAKCDAKFDVDTRGFVETPIEVTCNDPSFVESTRAATQNLRFEPKLVDGTAVQRTGVIYPYEFRLKPE
;
A
#
# COMPACT_ATOMS: atom_id res chain seq x y z
N MET A 1 21.21 17.30 32.28
CA MET A 1 20.92 16.36 31.16
C MET A 1 21.03 14.94 31.67
N SER A 2 19.90 14.26 31.91
CA SER A 2 19.91 12.86 32.34
C SER A 2 20.25 11.96 31.15
N LYS A 3 21.39 11.26 31.24
CA LYS A 3 21.76 10.21 30.29
C LYS A 3 20.72 9.10 30.44
N SER A 4 19.85 8.91 29.44
CA SER A 4 18.91 7.79 29.43
C SER A 4 19.69 6.48 29.58
N ARG A 5 19.44 5.78 30.69
CA ARG A 5 20.10 4.51 31.00
C ARG A 5 19.53 3.47 30.03
N LYS A 6 20.41 2.76 29.31
CA LYS A 6 19.97 1.64 28.46
C LYS A 6 19.16 0.66 29.30
N GLU A 7 17.96 0.34 28.82
CA GLU A 7 17.07 -0.61 29.47
C GLU A 7 17.75 -1.98 29.60
N LYS A 8 17.47 -2.67 30.71
CA LYS A 8 18.00 -4.01 30.96
C LYS A 8 17.25 -5.01 30.06
N LYS A 9 17.96 -6.04 29.59
CA LYS A 9 17.39 -7.15 28.79
C LYS A 9 16.72 -8.18 29.71
N SER A 10 15.60 -7.82 30.35
CA SER A 10 14.90 -8.68 31.33
C SER A 10 13.81 -9.57 30.71
N GLU A 11 13.20 -9.15 29.61
CA GLU A 11 12.05 -9.84 29.01
C GLU A 11 12.47 -10.97 28.04
N MET A 12 11.65 -12.02 27.97
CA MET A 12 11.87 -13.19 27.12
C MET A 12 10.76 -13.34 26.09
N ILE A 13 11.14 -13.77 24.87
CA ILE A 13 10.21 -14.08 23.78
C ILE A 13 10.38 -15.56 23.44
N GLU A 14 9.31 -16.34 23.55
CA GLU A 14 9.26 -17.75 23.14
C GLU A 14 8.67 -17.91 21.75
N VAL A 15 9.35 -18.62 20.86
CA VAL A 15 8.88 -18.87 19.49
C VAL A 15 9.00 -20.36 19.17
N ARG A 16 7.88 -20.99 18.80
CA ARG A 16 7.86 -22.37 18.31
C ARG A 16 8.09 -22.40 16.80
N ILE A 17 9.08 -23.17 16.35
CA ILE A 17 9.41 -23.36 14.93
C ILE A 17 9.63 -24.84 14.61
N PRO A 18 9.39 -25.28 13.36
CA PRO A 18 9.68 -26.64 12.92
C PRO A 18 11.15 -27.03 13.12
N TYR A 19 11.40 -28.31 13.42
CA TYR A 19 12.75 -28.85 13.68
C TYR A 19 13.75 -28.51 12.58
N SER A 20 13.38 -28.73 11.31
CA SER A 20 14.22 -28.43 10.15
C SER A 20 14.67 -26.96 10.10
N LYS A 21 13.75 -26.02 10.38
CA LYS A 21 14.07 -24.59 10.40
C LYS A 21 14.99 -24.21 11.56
N LYS A 22 14.77 -24.81 12.74
CA LYS A 22 15.68 -24.62 13.89
C LYS A 22 17.10 -25.04 13.53
N GLN A 23 17.27 -26.21 12.90
CA GLN A 23 18.60 -26.72 12.53
C GLN A 23 19.28 -25.82 11.50
N ALA A 24 18.56 -25.43 10.45
CA ALA A 24 19.09 -24.52 9.44
C ALA A 24 19.51 -23.17 10.04
N PHE A 25 18.70 -22.60 10.94
CA PHE A 25 19.00 -21.35 11.62
C PHE A 25 20.23 -21.45 12.53
N MET A 26 20.33 -22.53 13.32
CA MET A 26 21.49 -22.74 14.20
C MET A 26 22.78 -22.93 13.41
N LYS A 27 22.72 -23.70 12.31
CA LYS A 27 23.86 -23.91 11.40
C LYS A 27 24.34 -22.60 10.79
N ALA A 28 23.43 -21.77 10.30
CA ALA A 28 23.78 -20.46 9.74
C ALA A 28 24.43 -19.54 10.78
N CYS A 29 23.93 -19.54 12.03
CA CYS A 29 24.55 -18.78 13.11
C CYS A 29 25.98 -19.24 13.41
N GLU A 30 26.23 -20.55 13.37
CA GLU A 30 27.56 -21.13 13.59
C GLU A 30 28.53 -20.78 12.46
N GLU A 31 28.09 -20.88 11.20
CA GLU A 31 28.88 -20.49 10.01
C GLU A 31 29.25 -19.00 10.03
N GLU A 32 28.35 -18.14 10.50
CA GLU A 32 28.58 -16.70 10.67
C GLU A 32 29.33 -16.33 11.96
N GLY A 33 29.61 -17.30 12.84
CA GLY A 33 30.28 -17.08 14.12
C GLY A 33 29.49 -16.22 15.11
N ILE A 34 28.16 -16.20 15.01
CA ILE A 34 27.27 -15.41 15.87
C ILE A 34 26.38 -16.30 16.74
N THR A 35 25.88 -15.75 17.85
CA THR A 35 24.91 -16.47 18.68
C THR A 35 23.49 -16.30 18.16
N ALA A 36 22.66 -17.33 18.32
CA ALA A 36 21.24 -17.28 17.98
C ALA A 36 20.52 -16.08 18.62
N SER A 37 20.85 -15.76 19.88
CA SER A 37 20.26 -14.61 20.56
C SER A 37 20.75 -13.27 20.02
N HIS A 38 21.93 -13.19 19.40
CA HIS A 38 22.37 -11.99 18.68
C HIS A 38 21.57 -11.83 17.40
N ALA A 39 21.48 -12.88 16.57
CA ALA A 39 20.73 -12.88 15.32
C ALA A 39 19.26 -12.48 15.51
N ILE A 40 18.58 -13.07 16.52
CA ILE A 40 17.17 -12.75 16.82
C ILE A 40 16.99 -11.28 17.22
N ARG A 41 17.86 -10.75 18.08
CA ARG A 41 17.77 -9.34 18.52
C ARG A 41 18.02 -8.38 17.36
N THR A 42 19.02 -8.65 16.55
CA THR A 42 19.31 -7.87 15.35
C THR A 42 18.12 -7.89 14.39
N PHE A 43 17.51 -9.05 14.18
CA PHE A 43 16.30 -9.17 13.37
C PHE A 43 15.14 -8.32 13.93
N ILE A 44 14.89 -8.37 15.24
CA ILE A 44 13.85 -7.56 15.90
C ILE A 44 14.14 -6.07 15.73
N ASP A 45 15.37 -5.62 15.95
CA ASP A 45 15.76 -4.22 15.81
C ASP A 45 15.55 -3.71 14.38
N VAL A 46 15.94 -4.52 13.39
CA VAL A 46 15.73 -4.23 11.97
C VAL A 46 14.24 -4.17 11.64
N TYR A 47 13.45 -5.14 12.12
CA TYR A 47 12.01 -5.17 11.94
C TYR A 47 11.32 -3.92 12.52
N LEU A 48 11.66 -3.54 13.76
CA LEU A 48 11.12 -2.35 14.42
C LEU A 48 11.53 -1.05 13.74
N LYS A 49 12.78 -0.95 13.27
CA LYS A 49 13.25 0.22 12.50
C LYS A 49 12.50 0.36 11.18
N ARG A 50 12.25 -0.75 10.49
CA ARG A 50 11.45 -0.78 9.26
C ARG A 50 10.00 -0.39 9.54
N SER A 51 9.37 -0.98 10.56
CA SER A 51 7.99 -0.67 10.95
C SER A 51 7.79 0.83 11.25
N ARG A 52 8.71 1.43 12.03
CA ARG A 52 8.67 2.88 12.32
C ARG A 52 8.81 3.74 11.05
N ARG A 53 9.74 3.39 10.15
CA ARG A 53 9.92 4.12 8.88
C ARG A 53 8.67 4.05 7.99
N MET A 54 8.00 2.91 7.95
CA MET A 54 6.75 2.75 7.19
C MET A 54 5.64 3.66 7.74
N LYS A 55 5.46 3.69 9.07
CA LYS A 55 4.50 4.58 9.72
C LYS A 55 4.81 6.06 9.45
N VAL A 56 6.07 6.47 9.57
CA VAL A 56 6.49 7.85 9.27
C VAL A 56 6.24 8.21 7.80
N LYS A 57 6.51 7.30 6.87
CA LYS A 57 6.25 7.52 5.44
C LYS A 57 4.74 7.68 5.17
N GLN A 58 3.89 6.88 5.81
CA GLN A 58 2.44 7.00 5.70
C GLN A 58 1.94 8.34 6.26
N VAL A 59 2.39 8.74 7.45
CA VAL A 59 2.01 10.03 8.07
C VAL A 59 2.50 11.22 7.22
N ALA A 60 3.73 11.16 6.70
CA ALA A 60 4.25 12.21 5.81
C ALA A 60 3.46 12.31 4.50
N GLN A 61 3.01 11.16 3.95
CA GLN A 61 2.15 11.13 2.77
C GLN A 61 0.78 11.76 3.07
N GLU A 62 0.17 11.46 4.22
CA GLU A 62 -1.08 12.09 4.68
C GLU A 62 -0.96 13.62 4.85
N LEU A 63 0.12 14.08 5.49
CA LEU A 63 0.38 15.52 5.68
C LEU A 63 0.64 16.23 4.33
N SER A 64 1.32 15.58 3.39
CA SER A 64 1.55 16.16 2.07
C SER A 64 0.26 16.26 1.22
N MET A 65 -0.65 15.29 1.36
CA MET A 65 -1.93 15.29 0.62
C MET A 65 -2.94 16.30 1.20
N THR A 66 -2.84 16.61 2.49
CA THR A 66 -3.71 17.61 3.14
C THR A 66 -3.23 19.05 2.93
N LEU A 67 -1.95 19.28 2.63
CA LEU A 67 -1.39 20.62 2.36
C LEU A 67 -1.50 21.09 0.89
N ILE A 68 -1.92 20.23 -0.04
CA ILE A 68 -2.04 20.58 -1.48
C ILE A 68 -3.47 21.01 -1.87
N ARG A 69 -4.49 20.82 -1.01
CA ARG A 69 -5.85 21.32 -1.24
C ARG A 69 -6.18 22.53 -0.37
N ASN A 70 -5.64 23.69 -0.74
CA ASN A 70 -6.37 24.94 -0.57
C ASN A 70 -6.04 25.93 -1.70
N PRO A 71 -6.69 25.84 -2.88
CA PRO A 71 -6.78 27.00 -3.73
C PRO A 71 -7.77 27.96 -3.07
N ILE A 72 -7.25 29.00 -2.42
CA ILE A 72 -8.04 30.15 -1.98
C ILE A 72 -8.73 30.71 -3.24
N LYS A 73 -10.00 30.38 -3.43
CA LYS A 73 -10.89 31.04 -4.41
C LYS A 73 -12.11 31.56 -3.66
N THR A 74 -11.89 32.60 -2.85
CA THR A 74 -12.97 33.34 -2.22
C THR A 74 -12.57 34.80 -2.08
N THR A 75 -12.80 35.60 -3.12
CA THR A 75 -13.37 36.95 -3.04
C THR A 75 -13.47 37.55 -4.44
N GLY A 76 -14.68 37.94 -4.81
CA GLY A 76 -14.95 38.55 -6.12
C GLY A 76 -16.43 38.55 -6.50
N THR A 77 -17.34 38.71 -5.53
CA THR A 77 -18.67 39.25 -5.82
C THR A 77 -18.53 40.76 -6.01
N LEU A 78 -18.83 41.27 -7.20
CA LEU A 78 -19.72 42.41 -7.43
C LEU A 78 -19.66 42.79 -8.92
N GLY A 79 -20.78 42.63 -9.62
CA GLY A 79 -20.91 42.98 -11.04
C GLY A 79 -22.30 42.71 -11.60
N THR A 80 -23.30 43.45 -11.10
CA THR A 80 -24.50 43.95 -11.78
C THR A 80 -25.34 43.04 -12.69
N ALA A 81 -26.55 42.72 -12.17
CA ALA A 81 -27.88 42.75 -12.79
C ALA A 81 -28.05 42.33 -14.27
N ILE A 82 -28.77 41.21 -14.47
CA ILE A 82 -29.68 41.05 -15.61
C ILE A 82 -31.03 40.55 -15.06
N ALA A 83 -32.07 41.28 -15.42
CA ALA A 83 -33.46 41.08 -15.00
C ALA A 83 -34.09 39.83 -15.65
N GLY A 84 -35.00 39.19 -14.92
CA GLY A 84 -36.09 38.39 -15.48
C GLY A 84 -35.75 36.99 -15.95
N THR A 85 -36.02 35.98 -15.11
CA THR A 85 -36.84 34.79 -15.41
C THR A 85 -36.89 33.90 -14.18
N VAL A 86 -38.10 33.43 -13.84
CA VAL A 86 -38.31 32.42 -12.82
C VAL A 86 -37.78 31.09 -13.39
N ALA A 87 -36.58 30.70 -13.01
CA ALA A 87 -36.08 29.36 -13.25
C ALA A 87 -35.71 28.76 -11.90
N VAL A 88 -36.64 27.95 -11.37
CA VAL A 88 -36.40 27.06 -10.25
C VAL A 88 -35.28 26.11 -10.66
N PHE A 89 -34.05 26.40 -10.24
CA PHE A 89 -32.95 25.45 -10.33
C PHE A 89 -33.22 24.38 -9.26
N VAL A 90 -33.81 23.27 -9.70
CA VAL A 90 -33.83 22.02 -8.94
C VAL A 90 -32.38 21.59 -8.78
N LEU A 91 -31.85 21.74 -7.56
CA LEU A 91 -30.60 21.12 -7.15
C LEU A 91 -30.82 19.60 -7.12
N THR A 92 -30.70 18.95 -8.27
CA THR A 92 -30.56 17.50 -8.33
C THR A 92 -29.27 17.15 -7.61
N ALA A 93 -29.39 16.60 -6.41
CA ALA A 93 -28.29 16.01 -5.67
C ALA A 93 -27.68 14.90 -6.54
N THR A 94 -26.52 15.16 -7.14
CA THR A 94 -25.71 14.10 -7.74
C THR A 94 -25.19 13.21 -6.61
N PRO A 95 -25.30 11.88 -6.70
CA PRO A 95 -24.76 11.01 -5.67
C PRO A 95 -23.25 11.23 -5.56
N SER A 96 -22.80 11.35 -4.31
CA SER A 96 -21.40 11.45 -3.92
C SER A 96 -20.55 10.34 -4.56
N VAL A 97 -19.65 10.73 -5.46
CA VAL A 97 -18.58 9.88 -6.02
C VAL A 97 -17.44 9.79 -4.99
N ALA A 98 -17.74 9.31 -3.78
CA ALA A 98 -16.75 9.14 -2.70
C ALA A 98 -16.38 7.66 -2.45
N ASP A 99 -16.97 6.71 -3.17
CA ASP A 99 -16.70 5.27 -3.01
C ASP A 99 -15.86 4.72 -4.18
N ARG A 100 -14.87 5.50 -4.65
CA ARG A 100 -13.90 5.03 -5.65
C ARG A 100 -12.56 4.60 -5.06
N ASP A 101 -12.25 4.99 -3.83
CA ASP A 101 -10.98 4.65 -3.17
C ASP A 101 -11.20 3.58 -2.08
N ALA A 102 -11.74 2.42 -2.49
CA ALA A 102 -11.82 1.27 -1.61
C ALA A 102 -10.41 0.78 -1.29
N GLN A 103 -9.99 0.91 -0.04
CA GLN A 103 -8.69 0.39 0.40
C GLN A 103 -8.85 -1.06 0.87
N PRO A 104 -7.91 -1.95 0.49
CA PRO A 104 -7.91 -3.30 1.01
C PRO A 104 -7.54 -3.31 2.50
N ILE A 105 -8.03 -4.32 3.24
CA ILE A 105 -7.76 -4.53 4.66
C ILE A 105 -6.25 -4.69 4.91
N ALA A 106 -5.56 -5.30 3.95
CA ALA A 106 -4.11 -5.41 3.93
C ALA A 106 -3.56 -4.95 2.58
N PRO A 107 -2.43 -4.22 2.56
CA PRO A 107 -1.80 -3.82 1.31
C PRO A 107 -1.36 -5.03 0.50
N PRO A 108 -1.44 -4.97 -0.84
CA PRO A 108 -0.92 -6.04 -1.68
C PRO A 108 0.60 -6.14 -1.55
N VAL A 109 1.11 -7.37 -1.63
CA VAL A 109 2.55 -7.65 -1.62
C VAL A 109 2.93 -8.29 -2.94
N PRO A 110 3.08 -7.51 -4.03
CA PRO A 110 3.49 -8.05 -5.30
C PRO A 110 4.93 -8.54 -5.23
N SER A 111 5.22 -9.67 -5.87
CA SER A 111 6.57 -10.17 -6.02
C SER A 111 7.25 -9.49 -7.21
N TRP A 112 8.56 -9.27 -7.13
CA TRP A 112 9.29 -8.87 -8.34
C TRP A 112 9.18 -10.01 -9.39
N PRO A 113 8.91 -9.73 -10.67
CA PRO A 113 8.79 -10.77 -11.68
C PRO A 113 10.11 -11.55 -11.78
N ALA A 114 10.02 -12.88 -11.76
CA ALA A 114 11.20 -13.76 -11.83
C ALA A 114 11.70 -13.94 -13.27
N ASP A 115 10.83 -13.70 -14.25
CA ASP A 115 11.03 -13.82 -15.69
C ASP A 115 11.54 -12.54 -16.35
N LEU A 116 11.83 -11.50 -15.57
CA LEU A 116 12.51 -10.32 -16.10
C LEU A 116 13.82 -10.75 -16.75
N PRO A 117 14.15 -10.27 -17.97
CA PRO A 117 15.29 -10.72 -18.76
C PRO A 117 16.68 -10.28 -18.23
N THR A 118 16.86 -10.26 -16.90
CA THR A 118 17.95 -9.68 -16.11
C THR A 118 17.69 -8.22 -15.75
N ILE A 119 17.85 -7.88 -14.47
CA ILE A 119 17.89 -6.47 -14.03
C ILE A 119 19.09 -5.83 -14.74
N THR A 120 18.83 -4.79 -15.54
CA THR A 120 19.89 -4.17 -16.33
C THR A 120 20.73 -3.23 -15.47
N GLN A 121 21.98 -3.02 -15.87
CA GLN A 121 22.88 -2.06 -15.21
C GLN A 121 22.29 -0.64 -15.22
N ASP A 122 21.58 -0.27 -16.29
CA ASP A 122 20.89 1.02 -16.41
C ASP A 122 19.81 1.18 -15.33
N MET A 123 18.97 0.16 -15.12
CA MET A 123 17.96 0.15 -14.05
C MET A 123 18.59 0.27 -12.66
N LEU A 124 19.77 -0.31 -12.43
CA LEU A 124 20.52 -0.18 -11.17
C LEU A 124 21.16 1.20 -10.99
N THR A 125 21.56 1.86 -12.07
CA THR A 125 22.28 3.15 -12.01
C THR A 125 21.33 4.35 -12.03
N ASN A 126 20.29 4.28 -12.84
CA ASN A 126 19.32 5.35 -13.05
C ASN A 126 17.99 5.11 -12.31
N GLY A 127 17.82 3.94 -11.73
CA GLY A 127 16.55 3.49 -11.17
C GLY A 127 15.60 3.01 -12.26
N PHE A 128 14.50 2.40 -11.81
CA PHE A 128 13.45 1.93 -12.70
C PHE A 128 12.09 2.09 -12.05
N VAL A 129 11.08 2.42 -12.86
CA VAL A 129 9.70 2.56 -12.42
C VAL A 129 8.77 1.84 -13.39
N ALA A 130 8.10 0.78 -12.92
CA ALA A 130 6.96 0.19 -13.61
C ALA A 130 5.66 0.60 -12.90
N LYS A 131 4.67 1.01 -13.70
CA LYS A 131 3.34 1.40 -13.25
C LYS A 131 2.32 0.47 -13.87
N CYS A 132 1.42 -0.04 -13.04
CA CYS A 132 0.33 -0.89 -13.47
C CYS A 132 -0.98 -0.45 -12.84
N ASP A 133 -2.07 -0.55 -13.59
CA ASP A 133 -3.43 -0.38 -13.08
C ASP A 133 -4.14 -1.73 -13.15
N ALA A 134 -4.62 -2.22 -12.01
CA ALA A 134 -5.45 -3.41 -11.92
C ALA A 134 -6.91 -3.02 -11.76
N LYS A 135 -7.78 -3.52 -12.63
CA LYS A 135 -9.21 -3.27 -12.62
C LYS A 135 -9.97 -4.58 -12.38
N PHE A 136 -10.85 -4.57 -11.38
CA PHE A 136 -11.55 -5.76 -10.90
C PHE A 136 -12.80 -5.39 -10.11
N ASP A 137 -13.61 -6.40 -9.83
CA ASP A 137 -14.79 -6.32 -8.97
C ASP A 137 -14.53 -7.05 -7.64
N VAL A 138 -15.29 -6.67 -6.61
CA VAL A 138 -15.21 -7.24 -5.27
C VAL A 138 -16.59 -7.77 -4.87
N ASP A 139 -16.65 -9.04 -4.49
CA ASP A 139 -17.87 -9.70 -4.07
C ASP A 139 -18.43 -9.16 -2.74
N THR A 140 -19.64 -9.58 -2.38
CA THR A 140 -20.32 -9.19 -1.13
C THR A 140 -19.58 -9.65 0.14
N ARG A 141 -18.60 -10.54 0.03
CA ARG A 141 -17.77 -11.04 1.12
C ARG A 141 -16.42 -10.34 1.21
N GLY A 142 -16.10 -9.44 0.27
CA GLY A 142 -14.83 -8.71 0.24
C GLY A 142 -13.70 -9.42 -0.52
N PHE A 143 -14.00 -10.40 -1.38
CA PHE A 143 -13.04 -11.11 -2.22
C PHE A 143 -12.99 -10.51 -3.63
N VAL A 144 -11.81 -10.45 -4.22
CA VAL A 144 -11.65 -10.03 -5.62
C VAL A 144 -12.19 -11.11 -6.56
N GLU A 145 -13.03 -10.72 -7.52
CA GLU A 145 -13.57 -11.59 -8.56
C GLU A 145 -12.71 -11.58 -9.82
N THR A 146 -12.81 -12.66 -10.60
CA THR A 146 -12.17 -12.80 -11.90
C THR A 146 -13.17 -12.56 -13.03
N PRO A 147 -12.74 -12.02 -14.20
CA PRO A 147 -11.36 -11.71 -14.58
C PRO A 147 -10.81 -10.40 -13.98
N ILE A 148 -9.49 -10.36 -13.76
CA ILE A 148 -8.76 -9.16 -13.34
C ILE A 148 -8.07 -8.57 -14.57
N GLU A 149 -8.47 -7.38 -14.98
CA GLU A 149 -7.86 -6.63 -16.09
C GLU A 149 -6.64 -5.87 -15.56
N VAL A 150 -5.45 -6.12 -16.11
CA VAL A 150 -4.21 -5.43 -15.68
C VAL A 150 -3.57 -4.77 -16.89
N THR A 151 -3.28 -3.48 -16.76
CA THR A 151 -2.54 -2.70 -17.76
C THR A 151 -1.27 -2.17 -17.13
N CYS A 152 -0.12 -2.46 -17.73
CA CYS A 152 1.19 -1.99 -17.25
C CYS A 152 1.91 -1.22 -18.36
N ASN A 153 2.79 -0.29 -17.97
CA ASN A 153 3.76 0.30 -18.90
C ASN A 153 4.82 -0.72 -19.35
N ASP A 154 5.12 -1.72 -18.51
CA ASP A 154 6.01 -2.84 -18.78
C ASP A 154 5.24 -4.17 -18.62
N PRO A 155 5.07 -4.96 -19.71
CA PRO A 155 4.32 -6.21 -19.69
C PRO A 155 4.86 -7.27 -18.71
N SER A 156 6.14 -7.25 -18.34
CA SER A 156 6.72 -8.21 -17.40
C SER A 156 6.11 -8.10 -15.99
N PHE A 157 5.41 -7.01 -15.67
CA PHE A 157 4.78 -6.80 -14.37
C PHE A 157 3.30 -7.20 -14.31
N VAL A 158 2.70 -7.60 -15.44
CA VAL A 158 1.26 -7.93 -15.53
C VAL A 158 0.89 -9.09 -14.62
N GLU A 159 1.64 -10.19 -14.68
CA GLU A 159 1.31 -11.40 -13.91
C GLU A 159 1.55 -11.21 -12.41
N SER A 160 2.66 -10.58 -12.03
CA SER A 160 2.94 -10.22 -10.63
C SER A 160 1.81 -9.36 -10.04
N THR A 161 1.37 -8.36 -10.80
CA THR A 161 0.29 -7.46 -10.39
C THR A 161 -1.03 -8.22 -10.26
N ARG A 162 -1.37 -9.07 -11.22
CA ARG A 162 -2.58 -9.91 -11.19
C ARG A 162 -2.59 -10.83 -9.98
N ALA A 163 -1.50 -11.55 -9.71
CA ALA A 163 -1.38 -12.46 -8.58
C ALA A 163 -1.49 -11.73 -7.23
N ALA A 164 -0.91 -10.53 -7.12
CA ALA A 164 -1.03 -9.70 -5.93
C ALA A 164 -2.47 -9.21 -5.71
N THR A 165 -3.15 -8.83 -6.80
CA THR A 165 -4.54 -8.35 -6.78
C THR A 165 -5.51 -9.46 -6.37
N GLN A 166 -5.34 -10.68 -6.87
CA GLN A 166 -6.21 -11.81 -6.56
C GLN A 166 -6.27 -12.17 -5.07
N ASN A 167 -5.19 -11.88 -4.34
CA ASN A 167 -5.07 -12.16 -2.91
C ASN A 167 -5.59 -11.02 -2.02
N LEU A 168 -6.05 -9.91 -2.61
CA LEU A 168 -6.59 -8.79 -1.84
C LEU A 168 -7.88 -9.16 -1.12
N ARG A 169 -8.11 -8.46 -0.01
CA ARG A 169 -9.33 -8.53 0.80
C ARG A 169 -9.79 -7.12 1.11
N PHE A 170 -11.09 -6.92 1.01
CA PHE A 170 -11.74 -5.63 1.25
C PHE A 170 -12.81 -5.78 2.31
N GLU A 171 -13.14 -4.68 2.97
CA GLU A 171 -14.37 -4.62 3.74
C GLU A 171 -15.56 -4.66 2.77
N PRO A 172 -16.58 -5.51 3.04
CA PRO A 172 -17.80 -5.53 2.25
C PRO A 172 -18.41 -4.14 2.13
N LYS A 173 -18.81 -3.77 0.92
CA LYS A 173 -19.57 -2.54 0.73
C LYS A 173 -20.96 -2.76 1.30
N LEU A 174 -21.38 -1.90 2.23
CA LEU A 174 -22.73 -1.94 2.80
C LEU A 174 -23.58 -0.83 2.19
N VAL A 175 -24.76 -1.18 1.69
CA VAL A 175 -25.81 -0.24 1.27
C VAL A 175 -27.06 -0.62 2.04
N ASP A 176 -27.58 0.33 2.84
CA ASP A 176 -28.74 0.11 3.72
C ASP A 176 -28.57 -1.12 4.64
N GLY A 177 -27.36 -1.33 5.16
CA GLY A 177 -27.03 -2.47 6.03
C GLY A 177 -26.88 -3.82 5.31
N THR A 178 -27.09 -3.85 4.00
CA THR A 178 -26.95 -5.06 3.17
C THR A 178 -25.62 -5.03 2.44
N ALA A 179 -24.89 -6.15 2.47
CA ALA A 179 -23.65 -6.28 1.71
C ALA A 179 -23.94 -6.34 0.20
N VAL A 180 -23.31 -5.44 -0.56
CA VAL A 180 -23.44 -5.34 -2.01
C VAL A 180 -22.08 -5.52 -2.68
N GLN A 181 -22.10 -6.02 -3.92
CA GLN A 181 -20.91 -6.11 -4.75
C GLN A 181 -20.38 -4.71 -5.07
N ARG A 182 -19.05 -4.56 -5.10
CA ARG A 182 -18.40 -3.34 -5.56
C ARG A 182 -17.78 -3.60 -6.93
N THR A 183 -18.17 -2.80 -7.91
CA THR A 183 -17.71 -2.96 -9.29
C THR A 183 -16.79 -1.82 -9.75
N GLY A 184 -15.90 -2.12 -10.70
CA GLY A 184 -15.03 -1.14 -11.34
C GLY A 184 -13.97 -0.55 -10.42
N VAL A 185 -13.46 -1.34 -9.46
CA VAL A 185 -12.33 -0.93 -8.62
C VAL A 185 -11.08 -0.83 -9.48
N ILE A 186 -10.33 0.27 -9.34
CA ILE A 186 -9.04 0.47 -9.99
C ILE A 186 -7.99 0.62 -8.90
N TYR A 187 -7.01 -0.29 -8.88
CA TYR A 187 -5.91 -0.26 -7.93
C TYR A 187 -4.58 0.01 -8.65
N PRO A 188 -3.93 1.16 -8.40
CA PRO A 188 -2.65 1.50 -8.99
C PRO A 188 -1.49 0.83 -8.24
N TYR A 189 -0.59 0.21 -8.99
CA TYR A 189 0.67 -0.39 -8.52
C TYR A 189 1.85 0.38 -9.07
N GLU A 190 2.86 0.60 -8.22
CA GLU A 190 4.12 1.19 -8.63
C GLU A 190 5.29 0.36 -8.10
N PHE A 191 6.02 -0.26 -9.02
CA PHE A 191 7.25 -0.96 -8.76
C PHE A 191 8.40 0.01 -8.94
N ARG A 192 9.25 0.14 -7.91
CA ARG A 192 10.43 1.01 -7.97
C ARG A 192 11.68 0.22 -7.63
N LEU A 193 12.65 0.26 -8.54
CA LEU A 193 14.04 -0.03 -8.24
C LEU A 193 14.73 1.31 -7.98
N LYS A 194 15.30 1.48 -6.79
CA LYS A 194 16.09 2.68 -6.50
C LYS A 194 17.50 2.48 -7.04
N PRO A 195 18.11 3.54 -7.59
CA PRO A 195 19.53 3.50 -7.87
C PRO A 195 20.31 3.33 -6.55
N GLU A 196 21.43 2.64 -6.62
CA GLU A 196 22.37 2.50 -5.49
C GLU A 196 23.14 3.78 -5.20
#